data_AF-A0A510IWR9-F1
#
_entry.id   AF-A0A510IWR9-F1
#
_cell.length_a   1.000
_cell.length_b   1.000
_cell.length_c   1.000
_cell.angle_alpha   90.00
_cell.angle_beta   90.00
_cell.angle_gamma   90.00
#
_symmetry.space_group_name_H-M   'P 1'
#
loop_
_entity.id
_entity.type
_entity.pdbx_description
1 polymer ?
#
loop_
_entity_poly.entity_id
_entity_poly.type
_entity_poly.pdbx_seq_one_letter_code
_entity_poly.pdbx_strand_id
1 'polypeptide(L)'
;MIGALFEISDKEKGALDRVEGLGYGYKEKRVRVTDTKGNSLEAITYYATNTDPSLQPYSWYLYHVIYGAKETGVPTDYLNNLEAVKSMEDPDRERDARERAIYS
;
A
#
# COMPACT_ATOMS: atom_id res chain seq x y z
N MET A 1 -7.37 2.11 -10.09
CA MET A 1 -6.63 1.91 -8.84
C MET A 1 -7.22 2.85 -7.81
N ILE A 2 -7.47 2.38 -6.60
CA ILE A 2 -8.06 3.16 -5.50
C ILE A 2 -7.07 3.10 -4.33
N GLY A 3 -7.02 4.16 -3.54
CA GLY A 3 -6.17 4.22 -2.36
C GLY A 3 -6.64 5.31 -1.40
N ALA A 4 -5.87 5.55 -0.35
CA ALA A 4 -6.09 6.63 0.59
C ALA A 4 -5.15 7.81 0.25
N LEU A 5 -5.67 9.03 0.37
CA LEU A 5 -4.90 10.27 0.23
C LEU A 5 -4.67 10.85 1.62
N PHE A 6 -3.40 11.09 1.96
CA PHE A 6 -3.01 11.66 3.24
C PHE A 6 -2.38 13.04 3.05
N GLU A 7 -2.62 13.92 4.01
CA GLU A 7 -1.88 15.16 4.15
C GLU A 7 -0.77 14.93 5.18
N ILE A 8 0.46 15.28 4.82
CA ILE A 8 1.64 15.19 5.69
C ILE A 8 2.38 16.51 5.64
N SER A 9 3.14 16.82 6.68
CA SER A 9 4.01 17.99 6.66
C SER A 9 5.25 17.74 5.79
N ASP A 10 5.79 18.81 5.18
CA ASP A 10 7.04 18.74 4.42
C ASP A 10 8.22 18.22 5.27
N LYS A 11 8.15 18.37 6.59
CA LYS A 11 9.17 17.88 7.53
C LYS A 11 9.14 16.36 7.67
N GLU A 12 8.00 15.72 7.47
CA GLU A 12 7.83 14.25 7.55
C GLU A 12 8.21 13.56 6.23
N LYS A 13 8.22 14.31 5.12
CA LYS A 13 8.55 13.78 3.78
C LYS A 13 9.90 13.08 3.73
N GLY A 14 10.93 13.64 4.36
CA GLY A 14 12.26 13.03 4.36
C GLY A 14 12.32 11.69 5.11
N ALA A 15 11.50 11.52 6.15
CA ALA A 15 11.37 10.23 6.84
C ALA A 15 10.63 9.22 5.98
N LEU A 16 9.56 9.63 5.30
CA LEU A 16 8.80 8.80 4.38
C LEU A 16 9.68 8.30 3.22
N ASP A 17 10.46 9.18 2.59
CA ASP A 17 11.40 8.83 1.51
C ASP A 17 12.37 7.71 1.90
N ARG A 18 12.85 7.76 3.15
CA ARG A 18 13.80 6.77 3.67
C ARG A 18 13.15 5.41 3.90
N VAL A 19 11.93 5.39 4.43
CA VAL A 19 11.18 4.15 4.69
C VAL A 19 10.76 3.49 3.39
N GLU A 20 10.33 4.27 2.40
CA GLU A 20 9.94 3.80 1.07
C GLU A 20 11.14 3.34 0.22
N GLY A 21 12.36 3.64 0.65
CA GLY A 21 13.57 3.29 -0.09
C GLY A 21 13.69 4.05 -1.40
N LEU A 22 13.36 5.36 -1.40
CA LEU A 22 13.50 6.20 -2.59
C LEU A 22 14.96 6.15 -3.11
N GLY A 23 15.14 5.70 -4.36
CA GLY A 23 16.46 5.48 -4.97
C GLY A 23 17.03 4.06 -4.78
N TYR A 24 16.37 3.22 -3.97
CA TYR A 24 16.74 1.83 -3.68
C TYR A 24 15.55 0.90 -3.96
N GLY A 25 15.26 0.68 -5.24
CA GLY A 25 14.17 -0.18 -5.69
C GLY A 25 12.84 0.55 -5.89
N TYR A 26 12.65 1.74 -5.33
CA TYR A 26 11.47 2.59 -5.53
C TYR A 26 11.82 3.98 -6.08
N LYS A 27 10.89 4.56 -6.85
CA LYS A 27 10.95 5.94 -7.34
C LYS A 27 9.67 6.69 -6.98
N GLU A 28 9.81 7.99 -6.75
CA GLU A 28 8.68 8.90 -6.59
C GLU A 28 8.02 9.18 -7.94
N LYS A 29 6.69 9.31 -7.93
CA LYS A 29 5.89 9.76 -9.07
C LYS A 29 4.83 10.75 -8.59
N ARG A 30 4.72 11.88 -9.31
CA ARG A 30 3.56 12.77 -9.18
C ARG A 30 2.38 12.17 -9.92
N VAL A 31 1.25 12.09 -9.25
CA VAL A 31 -0.01 11.55 -9.77
C VAL A 31 -1.13 12.55 -9.55
N ARG A 32 -2.11 12.51 -10.45
CA ARG A 32 -3.36 13.23 -10.28
C ARG A 32 -4.42 12.23 -9.84
N VAL A 33 -5.00 12.48 -8.67
CA VAL A 33 -6.06 11.64 -8.10
C VAL A 33 -7.39 12.39 -8.12
N THR A 34 -8.48 11.65 -8.11
CA THR A 34 -9.84 12.22 -8.13
C THR A 34 -10.65 11.61 -7.00
N ASP A 35 -11.32 12.44 -6.21
CA ASP A 35 -12.21 11.98 -5.15
C ASP A 35 -13.60 11.56 -5.70
N THR A 36 -14.48 11.08 -4.83
CA THR A 36 -15.84 10.64 -5.22
C THR A 36 -16.75 11.80 -5.67
N LYS A 37 -16.36 13.05 -5.41
CA LYS A 37 -17.09 14.25 -5.84
C LYS A 37 -16.55 14.81 -7.16
N GLY A 38 -15.51 14.21 -7.74
CA GLY A 38 -14.87 14.66 -8.97
C GLY A 38 -13.80 15.73 -8.76
N ASN A 39 -13.44 16.07 -7.53
CA ASN A 39 -12.34 17.00 -7.27
C ASN A 39 -11.02 16.32 -7.59
N SER A 40 -10.13 17.05 -8.26
CA SER A 40 -8.83 16.52 -8.66
C SER A 40 -7.70 17.18 -7.89
N LEU A 41 -6.79 16.37 -7.35
CA LEU A 41 -5.65 16.81 -6.56
C LEU A 41 -4.36 16.21 -7.14
N GLU A 42 -3.28 16.98 -7.07
CA GLU A 42 -1.93 16.43 -7.28
C GLU A 42 -1.41 15.85 -5.97
N ALA A 43 -0.84 14.66 -6.07
CA ALA A 43 -0.22 13.96 -4.96
C ALA A 43 1.07 13.29 -5.44
N ILE A 44 1.85 12.83 -4.49
CA ILE A 44 3.03 11.99 -4.74
C ILE A 44 2.73 10.56 -4.30
N THR A 45 3.35 9.61 -4.98
CA THR A 45 3.31 8.19 -4.63
C THR A 45 4.64 7.55 -5.00
N TYR A 46 4.93 6.37 -4.46
CA TYR A 46 6.13 5.61 -4.78
C TYR A 46 5.75 4.39 -5.60
N TYR A 47 6.61 4.04 -6.56
CA TYR A 47 6.43 2.84 -7.37
C TYR A 47 7.72 2.04 -7.44
N ALA A 48 7.59 0.72 -7.38
CA ALA A 48 8.70 -0.19 -7.53
C ALA A 48 9.27 -0.09 -8.96
N THR A 49 10.59 0.00 -9.05
CA THR A 49 11.33 0.06 -10.32
C THR A 49 11.84 -1.30 -10.78
N ASN A 50 12.02 -2.22 -9.84
CA ASN A 50 12.41 -3.59 -10.09
C ASN A 50 11.28 -4.50 -9.61
N THR A 51 10.42 -4.90 -10.53
CA THR A 51 9.27 -5.77 -10.24
C THR A 51 9.46 -7.13 -10.88
N ASP A 52 9.15 -8.19 -10.15
CA ASP A 52 9.07 -9.55 -10.68
C ASP A 52 7.61 -10.04 -10.59
N PRO A 53 6.93 -10.26 -11.74
CA PRO A 53 5.53 -10.66 -11.76
C PRO A 53 5.28 -12.09 -11.24
N SER A 54 6.34 -12.89 -11.04
CA SER A 54 6.21 -14.24 -10.48
C SER A 54 6.09 -14.24 -8.95
N LEU A 55 6.46 -13.14 -8.29
CA LEU A 55 6.39 -13.01 -6.84
C LEU A 55 4.93 -12.83 -6.39
N GLN A 56 4.59 -13.48 -5.28
CA GLN A 56 3.32 -13.30 -4.59
C GLN A 56 3.56 -12.55 -3.27
N PRO A 57 2.65 -11.65 -2.86
CA PRO A 57 2.75 -11.04 -1.55
C PRO A 57 2.64 -12.11 -0.46
N TYR A 58 3.32 -11.89 0.67
CA TYR A 58 3.06 -12.69 1.85
C TYR A 58 1.62 -12.46 2.34
N SER A 59 1.02 -13.49 2.92
CA SER A 59 -0.38 -13.46 3.35
C SER A 59 -0.63 -12.41 4.44
N TRP A 60 0.34 -12.15 5.33
CA TRP A 60 0.25 -11.04 6.29
C TRP A 60 0.30 -9.67 5.62
N TYR A 61 1.07 -9.51 4.53
CA TYR A 61 1.15 -8.25 3.80
C TYR A 61 -0.16 -7.95 3.07
N LEU A 62 -0.73 -8.96 2.39
CA LEU A 62 -2.06 -8.82 1.78
C LEU A 62 -3.14 -8.52 2.84
N TYR A 63 -2.99 -9.08 4.05
CA TYR A 63 -3.88 -8.77 5.16
C TYR A 63 -3.84 -7.28 5.54
N HIS A 64 -2.66 -6.65 5.62
CA HIS A 64 -2.56 -5.19 5.83
C HIS A 64 -3.29 -4.38 4.75
N VAL A 65 -3.10 -4.76 3.49
CA VAL A 65 -3.73 -4.09 2.34
C VAL A 65 -5.26 -4.18 2.43
N ILE A 66 -5.80 -5.36 2.72
CA ILE A 66 -7.24 -5.58 2.86
C ILE A 66 -7.78 -4.83 4.08
N TYR A 67 -7.07 -4.85 5.20
CA TYR A 67 -7.47 -4.14 6.42
C TYR A 67 -7.57 -2.63 6.17
N GLY A 68 -6.52 -2.02 5.63
CA GLY A 68 -6.51 -0.58 5.31
C GLY A 68 -7.56 -0.21 4.25
N ALA A 69 -7.81 -1.08 3.27
CA ALA A 69 -8.87 -0.88 2.29
C ALA A 69 -10.28 -0.88 2.92
N LYS A 70 -10.52 -1.77 3.90
CA LYS A 70 -11.78 -1.80 4.68
C LYS A 70 -11.94 -0.52 5.50
N GLU A 71 -10.90 -0.08 6.21
CA GLU A 71 -10.93 1.17 6.98
C GLU A 71 -11.15 2.41 6.11
N THR A 72 -10.55 2.43 4.91
CA THR A 72 -10.72 3.53 3.95
C THR A 72 -12.13 3.57 3.35
N GLY A 73 -12.89 2.47 3.43
CA GLY A 73 -14.23 2.37 2.85
C GLY A 73 -14.23 2.32 1.32
N VAL A 74 -13.26 1.62 0.72
CA VAL A 74 -13.20 1.44 -0.74
C VAL A 74 -14.45 0.70 -1.27
N PRO A 75 -14.82 0.88 -2.56
CA PRO A 75 -15.94 0.16 -3.15
C PRO A 75 -15.80 -1.37 -3.01
N THR A 76 -16.92 -2.05 -2.78
CA THR A 76 -16.97 -3.51 -2.58
C THR A 76 -16.29 -4.27 -3.72
N ASP A 77 -16.50 -3.87 -4.98
CA ASP A 77 -15.86 -4.52 -6.13
C ASP A 77 -14.33 -4.42 -6.09
N TYR A 78 -13.79 -3.31 -5.59
CA TYR A 78 -12.36 -3.15 -5.42
C TYR A 78 -11.83 -4.04 -4.29
N LEU A 79 -12.56 -4.12 -3.17
CA LEU A 79 -12.22 -5.00 -2.06
C LEU A 79 -12.23 -6.48 -2.48
N ASN A 80 -13.25 -6.91 -3.22
CA ASN A 80 -13.36 -8.27 -3.75
C ASN A 80 -12.15 -8.62 -4.64
N ASN A 81 -11.69 -7.67 -5.46
CA ASN A 81 -10.49 -7.87 -6.28
C ASN A 81 -9.23 -8.04 -5.43
N LEU A 82 -9.10 -7.33 -4.31
CA LEU A 82 -7.98 -7.50 -3.37
C LEU A 82 -8.04 -8.86 -2.66
N GLU A 83 -9.23 -9.28 -2.20
CA GLU A 83 -9.43 -10.57 -1.52
C GLU A 83 -9.18 -11.77 -2.46
N ALA A 84 -9.28 -11.58 -3.78
CA ALA A 84 -8.97 -12.60 -4.79
C ALA A 84 -7.46 -12.71 -5.13
N VAL A 85 -6.61 -11.82 -4.62
CA VAL A 85 -5.17 -11.86 -4.89
C VAL A 85 -4.55 -13.10 -4.25
N LYS A 86 -3.81 -13.88 -5.04
CA LYS A 86 -3.03 -15.00 -4.52
C LYS A 86 -1.90 -14.48 -3.65
N SER A 87 -1.78 -15.03 -2.45
CA SER A 87 -0.69 -14.77 -1.53
C SER A 87 -0.03 -16.07 -1.11
N MET A 88 1.18 -15.97 -0.58
CA MET A 88 1.92 -17.09 -0.04
C MET A 88 2.16 -16.93 1.46
N GLU A 89 2.27 -18.04 2.15
CA GLU A 89 2.62 -18.03 3.56
C GLU A 89 4.07 -17.61 3.77
N ASP A 90 4.31 -16.85 4.84
CA ASP A 90 5.66 -16.47 5.23
C ASP A 90 6.39 -17.66 5.88
N PRO A 91 7.59 -18.04 5.42
CA PRO A 91 8.42 -19.00 6.15
C PRO A 91 8.79 -18.51 7.56
N ASP A 92 8.92 -17.19 7.74
CA ASP A 92 9.18 -16.57 9.04
C ASP A 92 7.86 -16.38 9.81
N ARG A 93 7.59 -17.33 10.71
CA ARG A 93 6.37 -17.34 11.54
C ARG A 93 6.36 -16.27 12.62
N GLU A 94 7.53 -15.84 13.08
CA GLU A 94 7.63 -14.80 14.10
C GLU A 94 7.30 -13.44 13.48
N ARG A 95 7.78 -13.17 12.27
CA ARG A 95 7.37 -11.99 11.50
C ARG A 95 5.87 -12.02 11.23
N ASP A 96 5.32 -13.10 10.67
CA ASP A 96 3.88 -13.20 10.38
C ASP A 96 3.02 -12.89 11.61
N ALA A 97 3.36 -13.47 12.77
CA ALA A 97 2.66 -13.22 14.03
C ALA A 97 2.77 -11.75 14.48
N ARG A 98 3.96 -11.15 14.41
CA ARG A 98 4.18 -9.74 14.79
C ARG A 98 3.38 -8.79 13.91
N GLU A 99 3.41 -8.99 12.60
CA GLU A 99 2.72 -8.11 11.64
C GLU A 99 1.19 -8.18 11.83
N ARG A 100 0.62 -9.36 12.08
CA ARG A 100 -0.81 -9.50 12.36
C ARG A 100 -1.23 -8.91 13.71
N ALA A 101 -0.34 -8.89 14.69
CA ALA A 101 -0.62 -8.35 16.02
C ALA A 101 -0.85 -6.83 16.04
N ILE A 102 -0.51 -6.11 14.96
CA ILE A 102 -0.74 -4.66 14.81
C ILE A 102 -2.23 -4.28 14.97
N TYR A 103 -3.15 -5.21 14.70
CA TYR A 103 -4.59 -4.98 14.70
C TYR A 103 -5.34 -5.67 15.86
N SER A 104 -4.60 -6.22 16.83
CA SER A 104 -5.15 -6.96 17.98
C SER A 104 -5.38 -6.06 19.20
#